data_AF-A0A8J6Q5R9-F1
#
_entry.id   AF-A0A8J6Q5R9-F1
#
_cell.length_a   1.000
_cell.length_b   1.000
_cell.length_c   1.000
_cell.angle_alpha   90.00
_cell.angle_beta   90.00
_cell.angle_gamma   90.00
#
_symmetry.space_group_name_H-M   'P 1'
#
loop_
_entity.id
_entity.type
_entity.pdbx_description
1 polymer ?
#
loop_
_entity_poly.entity_id
_entity_poly.type
_entity_poly.pdbx_seq_one_letter_code
_entity_poly.pdbx_strand_id
1 'polypeptide(L)' 'MRTAVFKSYKKGYYTFWFENGEELVFEEVHPRVLKQYDLKNDKSYIDQEFRITFVEDFEDDDEEISIYRIESLKPL' A
#
# COMPACT_ATOMS: atom_id res chain seq x y z
N MET A 1 -2.75 0.06 12.53
CA MET A 1 -1.72 0.97 11.94
C MET A 1 -0.39 0.28 12.13
N ARG A 2 0.32 -0.01 11.04
CA ARG A 2 1.61 -0.73 11.02
C ARG A 2 2.66 0.16 10.36
N THR A 3 3.93 -0.16 10.50
CA THR A 3 5.01 0.52 9.77
C THR A 3 5.44 -0.32 8.58
N ALA A 4 5.60 0.31 7.41
CA ALA A 4 6.08 -0.36 6.23
C ALA A 4 6.86 0.58 5.30
N VAL A 5 7.81 0.01 4.56
CA VAL A 5 8.66 0.70 3.60
C VAL A 5 8.10 0.53 2.20
N PHE A 6 7.88 1.63 1.48
CA PHE A 6 7.45 1.56 0.08
C PHE A 6 8.59 1.09 -0.81
N LYS A 7 8.39 0.00 -1.58
CA LYS A 7 9.45 -0.60 -2.40
C LYS A 7 9.27 -0.32 -3.88
N SER A 8 8.06 -0.48 -4.41
CA SER A 8 7.82 -0.21 -5.83
C SER A 8 6.36 -0.10 -6.19
N TYR A 9 6.09 0.57 -7.31
CA TYR A 9 4.85 0.44 -8.07
C TYR A 9 5.15 -0.25 -9.40
N LYS A 10 4.56 -1.44 -9.63
CA LYS A 10 4.79 -2.25 -10.84
C LYS A 10 3.50 -2.90 -11.31
N LYS A 11 3.19 -2.78 -12.60
CA LYS A 11 2.01 -3.39 -13.25
C LYS A 11 0.67 -3.11 -12.54
N GLY A 12 0.54 -1.95 -11.87
CA GLY A 12 -0.67 -1.58 -11.14
C GLY A 12 -0.63 -1.83 -9.63
N TYR A 13 0.37 -2.54 -9.13
CA TYR A 13 0.46 -2.95 -7.74
C TYR A 13 1.50 -2.14 -6.95
N TYR A 14 1.23 -1.89 -5.67
CA TYR A 14 2.14 -1.22 -4.74
C TYR A 14 2.71 -2.23 -3.75
N THR A 15 4.03 -2.37 -3.71
CA THR A 15 4.72 -3.32 -2.81
C THR A 15 5.26 -2.59 -1.59
N PHE A 16 4.94 -3.12 -0.41
CA PHE A 16 5.47 -2.63 0.86
C PHE A 16 6.12 -3.76 1.66
N TRP A 17 7.22 -3.43 2.34
CA TRP A 17 7.87 -4.31 3.30
C TRP A 17 7.60 -3.85 4.72
N PHE A 18 6.96 -4.71 5.50
CA PHE A 18 6.62 -4.43 6.88
C PHE A 18 7.79 -4.74 7.81
N GLU A 19 7.79 -4.12 8.99
CA GLU A 19 8.85 -4.27 10.00
C GLU A 19 9.08 -5.72 10.47
N ASN A 20 8.05 -6.57 10.37
CA ASN A 20 8.10 -8.00 10.67
C ASN A 20 8.73 -8.85 9.55
N GLY A 21 9.18 -8.23 8.46
CA GLY A 21 9.74 -8.90 7.28
C GLY A 21 8.70 -9.42 6.29
N GLU A 22 7.41 -9.14 6.52
CA GLU A 22 6.32 -9.49 5.62
C GLU A 22 6.31 -8.55 4.41
N GLU A 23 6.18 -9.12 3.21
CA GLU A 23 5.91 -8.37 1.99
C GLU A 23 4.41 -8.44 1.70
N LEU A 24 3.81 -7.27 1.49
CA LEU A 24 2.41 -7.13 1.15
C LEU A 24 2.27 -6.29 -0.11
N VAL A 25 1.41 -6.77 -1.00
CA VAL A 25 1.11 -6.16 -2.29
C VAL A 25 -0.30 -5.58 -2.21
N PHE A 26 -0.45 -4.34 -2.66
CA PHE A 26 -1.73 -3.65 -2.68
C PHE A 26 -2.18 -3.42 -4.12
N GLU A 27 -3.41 -3.82 -4.40
CA GLU A 27 -4.13 -3.58 -5.65
C GLU A 27 -4.59 -2.13 -5.74
N GLU A 28 -5.03 -1.57 -4.60
CA GLU A 28 -5.69 -0.28 -4.55
C GLU A 28 -5.07 0.69 -3.54
N VAL A 29 -5.21 1.98 -3.84
CA VAL A 29 -4.84 3.06 -2.92
C VAL A 29 -5.94 4.09 -2.93
N HIS A 30 -6.44 4.43 -1.75
CA HIS A 30 -7.49 5.41 -1.59
C HIS A 30 -7.07 6.75 -2.27
N PRO A 31 -7.93 7.40 -3.08
CA PRO A 31 -7.56 8.56 -3.89
C PRO A 31 -6.93 9.72 -3.11
N ARG A 32 -7.31 9.89 -1.83
CA ARG A 32 -6.71 10.89 -0.93
C ARG A 32 -5.21 10.67 -0.69
N VAL A 33 -4.77 9.42 -0.59
CA VAL A 33 -3.35 9.07 -0.40
C VAL A 33 -2.57 9.41 -1.67
N LEU A 34 -3.11 9.07 -2.85
CA LEU A 34 -2.48 9.39 -4.15
C LEU A 34 -2.37 10.89 -4.43
N LYS A 35 -3.27 11.71 -3.86
CA LYS A 35 -3.14 13.18 -3.92
C LYS A 35 -1.99 13.73 -3.08
N GLN A 36 -1.58 13.02 -2.03
CA GLN A 36 -0.52 13.44 -1.11
C GLN A 36 0.83 12.86 -1.50
N TYR A 37 0.84 11.63 -2.01
CA TYR A 37 2.04 10.88 -2.33
C TYR A 37 1.89 10.28 -3.73
N ASP A 38 2.67 10.77 -4.70
CA ASP A 38 2.70 10.20 -6.05
C ASP A 38 3.61 8.96 -6.09
N LEU A 39 3.19 7.89 -5.41
CA LEU A 39 3.92 6.63 -5.32
C LEU A 39 4.15 5.96 -6.70
N LYS A 40 3.38 6.36 -7.72
CA LYS A 40 3.48 5.80 -9.07
C LYS A 40 4.67 6.36 -9.84
N ASN A 41 4.87 7.68 -9.76
CA ASN A 41 5.84 8.36 -10.60
C ASN A 41 7.03 8.92 -9.81
N ASP A 42 6.83 9.30 -8.54
CA ASP A 42 7.88 9.88 -7.73
C ASP A 42 8.72 8.80 -7.04
N LYS A 43 9.90 8.56 -7.62
CA LYS A 43 10.87 7.59 -7.12
C LYS A 43 11.51 7.98 -5.79
N SER A 44 11.36 9.23 -5.34
CA SER A 44 11.89 9.65 -4.03
C SER A 44 11.18 8.94 -2.86
N TYR A 45 9.98 8.40 -3.09
CA TYR A 45 9.27 7.59 -2.10
C TYR A 45 9.78 6.16 -1.99
N ILE A 46 10.62 5.67 -2.93
CA ILE A 46 11.22 4.35 -2.82
C ILE A 46 12.12 4.32 -1.57
N ASP A 47 12.01 3.25 -0.81
CA ASP A 47 12.68 3.05 0.48
C ASP A 47 12.29 4.05 1.57
N GLN A 48 11.23 4.86 1.37
CA GLN A 48 10.64 5.67 2.43
C GLN A 48 9.74 4.82 3.33
N GLU A 49 9.84 5.08 4.63
CA GLU A 49 9.05 4.42 5.66
C GLU A 49 7.78 5.21 5.97
N PHE A 50 6.66 4.50 6.06
CA PHE A 50 5.36 5.07 6.33
C PHE A 50 4.66 4.32 7.46
N ARG A 51 3.88 5.05 8.25
CA ARG A 51 2.78 4.44 8.99
C ARG A 51 1.60 4.22 8.04
N ILE A 52 1.29 2.95 7.80
CA ILE A 52 0.27 2.49 6.86
C ILE A 52 -0.98 1.98 7.61
N THR A 53 -2.14 2.34 7.08
CA THR A 53 -3.44 1.73 7.39
C THR A 53 -4.03 1.23 6.09
N PHE A 54 -4.52 0.00 6.09
CA PHE A 54 -5.12 -0.65 4.93
C PHE A 54 -6.29 -1.53 5.37
N VAL A 55 -7.11 -1.92 4.41
CA VAL A 55 -8.19 -2.89 4.56
C VAL A 55 -7.98 -4.03 3.57
N GLU A 56 -8.54 -5.17 3.91
CA GLU A 56 -8.73 -6.32 3.03
C GLU A 56 -10.23 -6.42 2.77
N ASP A 57 -10.63 -6.15 1.53
CA ASP A 57 -12.02 -6.24 1.09
C ASP A 57 -12.20 -7.53 0.28
N PHE A 58 -13.34 -8.22 0.42
CA PHE A 58 -13.66 -9.44 -0.35
C PHE A 58 -14.69 -9.08 -1.43
N GLU A 59 -14.57 -9.64 -2.63
CA GLU A 59 -15.60 -9.45 -3.66
C GLU A 59 -16.87 -10.25 -3.30
N ASP A 60 -17.91 -9.53 -2.86
CA ASP A 60 -19.33 -9.90 -2.64
C ASP A 60 -19.65 -11.27 -1.98
N ASP A 61 -19.26 -12.39 -2.59
CA ASP A 61 -19.63 -13.77 -2.18
C ASP A 61 -18.47 -14.79 -2.35
N ASP A 62 -17.29 -14.39 -2.83
CA ASP A 62 -16.16 -15.29 -3.06
C ASP A 62 -15.01 -14.96 -2.10
N GLU A 63 -15.00 -15.61 -0.92
CA GLU A 63 -13.97 -15.47 0.11
C GLU A 63 -12.55 -15.83 -0.40
N GLU A 64 -12.43 -16.41 -1.60
CA GLU A 64 -11.15 -16.73 -2.23
C GLU A 64 -10.50 -15.53 -2.95
N ILE A 65 -11.22 -14.43 -3.18
CA ILE A 65 -10.69 -13.23 -3.85
C ILE A 65 -10.75 -12.03 -2.88
N SER A 66 -9.61 -11.72 -2.26
CA SER A 66 -9.44 -10.51 -1.45
C SER A 66 -8.59 -9.46 -2.16
N ILE A 67 -8.95 -8.19 -1.96
CA ILE A 67 -8.30 -7.00 -2.50
C ILE A 67 -7.77 -6.18 -1.33
N TYR A 68 -6.47 -5.86 -1.35
CA TYR A 68 -5.86 -5.00 -0.35
C TYR A 68 -5.86 -3.54 -0.82
N ARG A 69 -6.50 -2.67 -0.03
CA ARG A 69 -6.53 -1.22 -0.29
C ARG A 69 -5.83 -0.41 0.80
N ILE A 70 -4.90 0.44 0.39
CA ILE A 70 -4.26 1.43 1.28
C ILE A 70 -5.24 2.57 1.57
N GLU A 71 -5.60 2.76 2.84
CA GLU A 71 -6.51 3.82 3.30
C GLU A 71 -5.77 5.10 3.74
N SER A 72 -4.55 4.95 4.28
CA SER A 72 -3.75 6.07 4.75
C SER A 72 -2.27 5.74 4.76
N LEU A 73 -1.46 6.75 4.40
CA LEU A 73 -0.02 6.80 4.67
C LEU A 73 0.30 8.05 5.48
N LYS A 74 1.26 7.95 6.38
CA LYS A 74 1.86 9.09 7.08
C LYS A 74 3.37 8.88 7.14
N PRO A 75 4.20 9.89 6.83
CA PRO A 75 5.64 9.81 7.06
C PRO A 75 5.91 9.63 8.56
N LEU A 76 7.05 9.03 8.86
CA LEU A 76 7.55 8.92 10.23
C LEU A 76 8.33 10.15 10.68
#